data_AF-A0A673M702-F1
#
_entry.id   AF-A0A673M702-F1
#
_cell.length_a   1.000
_cell.length_b   1.000
_cell.length_c   1.000
_cell.angle_alpha   90.00
_cell.angle_beta   90.00
_cell.angle_gamma   90.00
#
_symmetry.space_group_name_H-M   'P 1'
#
loop_
_entity.id
_entity.type
_entity.pdbx_description
1 polymer ?
#
loop_
_entity_poly.entity_id
_entity_poly.type
_entity_poly.pdbx_seq_one_letter_code
_entity_poly.pdbx_strand_id
1 'polypeptide(L)'
;MEEVDRILIHSLRQAGTDIDEDVQSVKQFTSELIVEAVVKCLRVIDPALGNGLSHLLPPGMSARFRLGMSLAQACQDVGFKGEIGYQTFLYSSEPEIRSLFMFLVEKLPRESAEALDQPAGKSALLQRAIAAQIKVQLSVPWLPLSCRLPIHRKTQVHHHAYILKSRAKAYMQNSTFEIHLEYRSRKKARLQKRIEEQLRAAAQPRPDTHGATRSTSDLAELLQSFGGASTGGDVLTKGTRFTHTEKFTFTQVPQMAAAASALPSSHQSEEDLKAQQEAELSALQQQLQQLSVQMDEVGGDIKQLTVSIQQVMTKKRKRILVEASSKRVVHLASQWEKHRVPLIDEHRRLKELCSNRESESSRKLSEIKDLHDKIRQSAEEAKKKESLHKQLQTEYETLSKDVSRSAYTMRILEIVGNIKKQKEEITKILSDTKELQKEINSLTGKLDRTFAVTDELVFKDAKKDESVRKSYKYLAALHENCTQLIQTIEDTGTIMREIRDLEEQIETENGKRTVSNLEKILEDYKAIRQENSALAEKIREG
;
A
#
# COMPACT_ATOMS: atom_id res chain seq x y z
N MET A 1 29.99 41.83 9.93
CA MET A 1 28.78 42.36 9.26
C MET A 1 28.16 41.33 8.32
N GLU A 2 28.93 40.71 7.42
CA GLU A 2 28.41 39.73 6.45
C GLU A 2 27.78 38.48 7.08
N GLU A 3 28.25 38.04 8.25
CA GLU A 3 27.68 36.89 8.96
C GLU A 3 26.29 37.19 9.53
N VAL A 4 26.08 38.42 10.01
CA VAL A 4 24.76 38.89 10.49
C VAL A 4 23.77 38.95 9.34
N ASP A 5 24.20 39.49 8.19
CA ASP A 5 23.35 39.56 6.99
C ASP A 5 22.94 38.15 6.50
N ARG A 6 23.86 37.18 6.53
CA ARG A 6 23.56 35.78 6.19
C ARG A 6 22.53 35.15 7.12
N ILE A 7 22.64 35.39 8.43
CA ILE A 7 21.67 34.90 9.41
C ILE A 7 20.30 35.56 9.18
N LEU A 8 20.25 36.87 8.95
CA LEU A 8 19.01 37.60 8.66
C LEU A 8 18.33 37.09 7.39
N ILE A 9 19.07 36.93 6.30
CA ILE A 9 18.54 36.41 5.02
C ILE A 9 17.95 35.02 5.21
N HIS A 10 18.64 34.14 5.95
CA HIS A 10 18.14 32.81 6.26
C HIS A 10 16.83 32.85 7.07
N SER A 11 16.77 33.66 8.13
CA SER A 11 15.55 33.83 8.94
C SER A 11 14.39 34.44 8.14
N LEU A 12 14.66 35.37 7.23
CA LEU A 12 13.64 35.96 6.37
C LEU A 12 13.08 34.95 5.35
N ARG A 13 13.90 34.04 4.82
CA ARG A 13 13.43 32.92 3.99
C ARG A 13 12.55 31.97 4.78
N GLN A 14 12.92 31.66 6.03
CA GLN A 14 12.10 30.83 6.92
C GLN A 14 10.75 31.47 7.23
N ALA A 15 10.70 32.81 7.38
CA ALA A 15 9.47 33.58 7.52
C ALA A 15 8.61 33.62 6.23
N GLY A 16 9.09 33.05 5.13
CA GLY A 16 8.35 32.90 3.87
C GLY A 16 8.58 34.01 2.85
N THR A 17 9.62 34.84 3.01
CA THR A 17 10.04 35.84 2.02
C THR A 17 10.75 35.17 0.85
N ASP A 18 10.38 35.55 -0.39
CA ASP A 18 10.97 34.99 -1.61
C ASP A 18 12.26 35.76 -1.93
N ILE A 19 13.37 35.34 -1.34
CA ILE A 19 14.70 35.94 -1.53
C ILE A 19 15.53 34.99 -2.37
N ASP A 20 16.05 35.48 -3.50
CA ASP A 20 16.90 34.71 -4.42
C ASP A 20 18.14 34.11 -3.73
N GLU A 21 18.57 32.94 -4.18
CA GLU A 21 19.70 32.15 -3.66
C GLU A 21 21.02 32.94 -3.68
N ASP A 22 21.17 33.83 -4.66
CA ASP A 22 22.38 34.61 -4.93
C ASP A 22 22.55 35.86 -4.03
N VAL A 23 21.52 36.23 -3.26
CA VAL A 23 21.56 37.42 -2.41
C VAL A 23 22.31 37.11 -1.10
N GLN A 24 23.48 37.74 -0.91
CA GLN A 24 24.38 37.47 0.22
C GLN A 24 24.44 38.62 1.24
N SER A 25 23.92 39.81 0.91
CA SER A 25 23.93 40.96 1.82
C SER A 25 22.66 41.79 1.70
N VAL A 26 22.30 42.45 2.81
CA VAL A 26 21.16 43.39 2.90
C VAL A 26 21.31 44.57 1.92
N LYS A 27 22.54 44.86 1.44
CA LYS A 27 22.80 45.87 0.40
C LYS A 27 22.11 45.59 -0.93
N GLN A 28 21.86 44.31 -1.23
CA GLN A 28 21.29 43.87 -2.51
C GLN A 28 19.76 43.87 -2.49
N PHE A 29 19.14 44.32 -1.38
CA PHE A 29 17.69 44.31 -1.25
C PHE A 29 17.07 45.49 -2.00
N THR A 30 16.11 45.19 -2.87
CA THR A 30 15.27 46.21 -3.52
C THR A 30 14.19 46.71 -2.56
N SER A 31 13.65 47.90 -2.80
CA SER A 31 12.55 48.46 -2.00
C SER A 31 11.32 47.55 -2.00
N GLU A 32 11.06 46.85 -3.10
CA GLU A 32 10.00 45.85 -3.21
C GLU A 32 10.25 44.67 -2.28
N LEU A 33 11.47 44.13 -2.27
CA LEU A 33 11.86 43.01 -1.41
C LEU A 33 11.80 43.40 0.07
N ILE A 34 12.21 44.62 0.40
CA ILE A 34 12.16 45.15 1.76
C ILE A 34 10.72 45.23 2.27
N VAL A 35 9.82 45.82 1.47
CA VAL A 35 8.41 45.93 1.83
C VAL A 35 7.76 44.56 1.97
N GLU A 36 8.05 43.64 1.05
CA GLU A 36 7.56 42.28 1.11
C GLU A 36 8.03 41.55 2.37
N ALA A 37 9.33 41.63 2.68
CA ALA A 37 9.94 41.00 3.84
C ALA A 37 9.34 41.53 5.15
N VAL A 38 9.19 42.85 5.28
CA VAL A 38 8.63 43.49 6.48
C VAL A 38 7.16 43.08 6.67
N VAL A 39 6.34 43.10 5.62
CA VAL A 39 4.93 42.67 5.69
C VAL A 39 4.81 41.20 6.09
N LYS A 40 5.67 40.34 5.54
CA LYS A 40 5.68 38.91 5.88
C LYS A 40 6.10 38.68 7.34
N CYS A 41 7.13 39.37 7.82
CA CYS A 41 7.49 39.33 9.24
C CYS A 41 6.34 39.81 10.14
N LEU A 42 5.71 40.93 9.81
CA LEU A 42 4.58 41.47 10.58
C LEU A 42 3.39 40.50 10.62
N ARG A 43 3.07 39.81 9.52
CA ARG A 43 1.99 38.78 9.51
C ARG A 43 2.25 37.61 10.44
N VAL A 44 3.52 37.25 10.61
CA VAL A 44 3.92 36.14 11.48
C VAL A 44 3.95 36.58 12.95
N ILE A 45 4.36 37.82 13.22
CA ILE A 45 4.43 38.39 14.58
C ILE A 45 3.04 38.76 15.10
N ASP A 46 2.27 39.52 14.32
CA ASP A 46 0.91 39.92 14.62
C ASP A 46 0.03 39.84 13.36
N PRO A 47 -0.75 38.76 13.20
CA PRO A 47 -1.64 38.57 12.08
C PRO A 47 -2.69 39.68 11.92
N ALA A 48 -3.08 40.39 13.00
CA ALA A 48 -4.07 41.46 12.93
C ALA A 48 -3.51 42.69 12.20
N LEU A 49 -2.25 43.05 12.47
CA LEU A 49 -1.56 44.16 11.83
C LEU A 49 -1.08 43.80 10.41
N GLY A 50 -0.53 42.59 10.23
CA GLY A 50 0.08 42.19 8.95
C GLY A 50 -0.92 41.86 7.81
N ASN A 51 -2.13 41.41 8.14
CA ASN A 51 -3.14 41.06 7.11
C ASN A 51 -3.78 42.29 6.45
N GLY A 52 -3.74 43.46 7.11
CA GLY A 52 -4.23 44.73 6.56
C GLY A 52 -3.26 45.39 5.58
N LEU A 53 -2.03 44.89 5.44
CA LEU A 53 -0.96 45.52 4.67
C LEU A 53 -0.66 44.74 3.37
N SER A 54 -0.49 45.49 2.28
CA SER A 54 -0.08 44.95 0.99
C SER A 54 1.41 44.63 0.98
N HIS A 55 1.74 43.39 0.61
CA HIS A 55 3.11 42.93 0.38
C HIS A 55 3.67 43.38 -0.99
N LEU A 56 2.82 43.94 -1.85
CA LEU A 56 3.20 44.47 -3.15
C LEU A 56 3.27 45.99 -3.10
N LEU A 57 4.36 46.54 -3.65
CA LEU A 57 4.59 47.98 -3.74
C LEU A 57 3.69 48.59 -4.84
N PRO A 58 2.83 49.58 -4.53
CA PRO A 58 1.97 50.22 -5.52
C PRO A 58 2.75 50.98 -6.60
N PRO A 59 2.22 51.16 -7.83
CA PRO A 59 2.93 51.90 -8.89
C PRO A 59 2.99 53.42 -8.66
N GLY A 60 2.05 54.00 -7.88
CA GLY A 60 1.98 55.44 -7.65
C GLY A 60 2.67 55.91 -6.36
N MET A 61 3.47 56.99 -6.43
CA MET A 61 4.25 57.51 -5.30
C MET A 61 3.42 57.91 -4.07
N SER A 62 2.21 58.46 -4.26
CA SER A 62 1.31 58.80 -3.14
C SER A 62 0.80 57.54 -2.40
N ALA A 63 0.58 56.45 -3.12
CA ALA A 63 0.20 55.16 -2.53
C ALA A 63 1.39 54.49 -1.83
N ARG A 64 2.60 54.60 -2.39
CA ARG A 64 3.85 54.16 -1.75
C ARG A 64 4.12 54.91 -0.44
N PHE A 65 3.90 56.22 -0.41
CA PHE A 65 4.02 57.02 0.81
C PHE A 65 3.05 56.54 1.90
N ARG A 66 1.76 56.37 1.57
CA ARG A 66 0.77 55.86 2.53
C ARG A 66 1.13 54.47 3.05
N LEU A 67 1.54 53.56 2.17
CA LEU A 67 1.99 52.22 2.56
C LEU A 67 3.22 52.28 3.48
N GLY A 68 4.22 53.08 3.14
CA GLY A 68 5.42 53.27 3.96
C GLY A 68 5.12 53.85 5.34
N MET A 69 4.17 54.78 5.44
CA MET A 69 3.71 55.31 6.72
C MET A 69 2.95 54.26 7.55
N SER A 70 2.06 53.48 6.92
CA SER A 70 1.36 52.40 7.60
C SER A 70 2.31 51.28 8.07
N LEU A 71 3.36 50.98 7.30
CA LEU A 71 4.40 50.03 7.70
C LEU A 71 5.23 50.55 8.88
N ALA A 72 5.63 51.82 8.84
CA ALA A 72 6.36 52.45 9.93
C ALA A 72 5.55 52.40 11.24
N GLN A 73 4.26 52.74 11.17
CA GLN A 73 3.35 52.67 12.31
C GLN A 73 3.22 51.24 12.83
N ALA A 74 3.00 50.25 11.96
CA ALA A 74 2.90 48.85 12.37
C ALA A 74 4.19 48.34 13.03
N CYS A 75 5.37 48.74 12.54
CA CYS A 75 6.65 48.41 13.17
C CYS A 75 6.81 49.07 14.56
N GLN A 76 6.32 50.30 14.72
CA GLN A 76 6.31 50.99 16.03
C GLN A 76 5.32 50.35 17.00
N ASP A 77 4.14 49.94 16.53
CA ASP A 77 3.12 49.26 17.35
C ASP A 77 3.61 47.90 17.86
N VAL A 78 4.46 47.20 17.08
CA VAL A 78 5.17 45.98 17.49
C VAL A 78 6.31 46.27 18.49
N GLY A 79 6.67 47.54 18.70
CA GLY A 79 7.60 47.99 19.73
C GLY A 79 8.99 48.35 19.22
N PHE A 80 9.16 48.67 17.93
CA PHE A 80 10.43 49.17 17.41
C PHE A 80 10.71 50.58 17.96
N LYS A 81 11.92 50.79 18.49
CA LYS A 81 12.30 52.02 19.21
C LYS A 81 13.02 53.07 18.36
N GLY A 82 13.41 52.74 17.13
CA GLY A 82 14.08 53.69 16.23
C GLY A 82 13.09 54.54 15.43
N GLU A 83 13.56 55.67 14.92
CA GLU A 83 12.80 56.51 13.99
C GLU A 83 12.64 55.77 12.65
N ILE A 84 11.40 55.41 12.29
CA ILE A 84 11.06 54.80 11.00
C ILE A 84 10.07 55.72 10.30
N GLY A 85 10.29 55.96 9.01
CA GLY A 85 9.33 56.61 8.14
C GLY A 85 9.22 55.91 6.80
N TYR A 86 8.41 56.46 5.90
CA TYR A 86 8.30 55.96 4.52
C TYR A 86 9.68 55.93 3.79
N GLN A 87 10.59 56.83 4.17
CA GLN A 87 11.93 56.93 3.60
C GLN A 87 12.76 55.67 3.88
N THR A 88 12.60 55.04 5.04
CA THR A 88 13.33 53.82 5.43
C THR A 88 13.02 52.64 4.49
N PHE A 89 11.84 52.61 3.87
CA PHE A 89 11.43 51.54 2.94
C PHE A 89 11.66 51.89 1.46
N LEU A 90 11.53 53.17 1.10
CA LEU A 90 11.63 53.64 -0.29
C LEU A 90 13.06 54.07 -0.67
N TYR A 91 13.84 54.52 0.30
CA TYR A 91 15.21 55.04 0.16
C TYR A 91 16.09 54.46 1.26
N SER A 92 16.03 53.15 1.41
CA SER A 92 16.59 52.41 2.54
C SER A 92 18.08 52.66 2.73
N SER A 93 18.47 53.04 3.94
CA SER A 93 19.86 53.04 4.36
C SER A 93 20.22 51.68 4.98
N GLU A 94 21.39 51.15 4.62
CA GLU A 94 21.86 49.85 5.12
C GLU A 94 21.83 49.68 6.65
N PRO A 95 22.25 50.67 7.47
CA PRO A 95 22.23 50.49 8.92
C PRO A 95 20.81 50.48 9.49
N GLU A 96 19.91 51.33 8.98
CA GLU A 96 18.52 51.41 9.47
C GLU A 96 17.74 50.15 9.12
N ILE A 97 17.86 49.67 7.88
CA ILE A 97 17.12 48.49 7.45
C ILE A 97 17.65 47.21 8.11
N ARG A 98 18.96 47.13 8.37
CA ARG A 98 19.55 46.03 9.13
C ARG A 98 19.07 46.03 10.58
N SER A 99 19.03 47.19 11.23
CA SER A 99 18.48 47.34 12.58
C SER A 99 17.01 46.91 12.64
N LEU A 100 16.22 47.32 11.65
CA LEU A 100 14.82 46.92 11.51
C LEU A 100 14.66 45.41 11.36
N PHE A 101 15.40 44.76 10.45
CA PHE A 101 15.31 43.32 10.27
C PHE A 101 15.85 42.53 11.47
N MET A 102 16.91 43.01 12.15
CA MET A 102 17.35 42.40 13.41
C MET A 102 16.24 42.40 14.45
N PHE A 103 15.55 43.53 14.62
CA PHE A 103 14.41 43.61 15.54
C PHE A 103 13.25 42.69 15.13
N LEU A 104 12.85 42.73 13.86
CA LEU A 104 11.73 41.91 13.38
C LEU A 104 12.03 40.42 13.48
N VAL A 105 13.24 40.00 13.11
CA VAL A 105 13.67 38.60 13.22
C VAL A 105 13.76 38.15 14.68
N GLU A 106 14.17 39.02 15.60
CA GLU A 106 14.18 38.71 17.03
C GLU A 106 12.76 38.45 17.58
N LYS A 107 11.76 39.14 17.02
CA LYS A 107 10.34 39.01 17.38
C LYS A 107 9.60 37.90 16.66
N LEU A 108 10.17 37.30 15.61
CA LEU A 108 9.58 36.12 14.99
C LEU A 108 9.48 34.99 16.03
N PRO A 109 8.41 34.16 15.99
CA PRO A 109 8.32 32.96 16.81
C PRO A 109 9.57 32.12 16.55
N ARG A 110 10.47 32.04 17.53
CA ARG A 110 11.67 31.22 17.42
C ARG A 110 11.22 29.77 17.35
N GLU A 111 11.15 29.21 16.14
CA GLU A 111 11.30 27.77 15.98
C GLU A 111 12.66 27.43 16.59
N SER A 112 12.62 26.64 17.66
CA SER A 112 13.78 26.16 18.41
C SER A 112 14.96 25.87 17.47
N ALA A 113 16.03 26.64 17.61
CA ALA A 113 17.27 26.53 16.85
C ALA A 113 18.09 25.26 17.21
N GLU A 114 17.42 24.13 17.45
CA GLU A 114 18.05 22.80 17.59
C GLU A 114 17.95 21.97 16.29
N ALA A 115 17.46 22.55 15.19
CA ALA A 115 17.12 21.80 13.98
C ALA A 115 18.07 22.01 12.78
N LEU A 116 19.35 22.28 13.02
CA LEU A 116 20.35 22.31 11.94
C LEU A 116 21.44 21.24 12.04
N ASP A 117 21.50 20.45 13.12
CA ASP A 117 22.48 19.35 13.20
C ASP A 117 22.00 18.07 13.94
N GLN A 118 20.70 17.90 14.12
CA GLN A 118 20.10 16.62 14.55
C GLN A 118 19.06 16.16 13.53
N PRO A 119 18.98 14.84 13.22
CA PRO A 119 17.95 14.32 12.33
C PRO A 119 16.59 14.65 12.96
N ALA A 120 15.86 15.56 12.30
CA ALA A 120 14.61 16.10 12.78
C ALA A 120 13.71 15.00 13.37
N GLY A 121 13.30 15.17 14.63
CA GLY A 121 12.40 14.22 15.29
C GLY A 121 11.15 13.99 14.44
N LYS A 122 10.64 12.75 14.43
CA LYS A 122 9.50 12.31 13.60
C LYS A 122 8.28 13.26 13.66
N SER A 123 8.09 13.95 14.79
CA SER A 123 7.05 14.97 15.00
C SER A 123 7.25 16.21 14.13
N ALA A 124 8.46 16.76 14.07
CA ALA A 124 8.77 17.95 13.27
C ALA A 124 8.65 17.66 11.76
N LEU A 125 9.08 16.46 11.33
CA LEU A 125 8.88 16.00 9.95
C LEU A 125 7.39 15.86 9.60
N LEU A 126 6.58 15.34 10.53
CA LEU A 126 5.13 15.23 10.34
C LEU A 126 4.47 16.61 10.25
N GLN A 127 4.81 17.53 11.16
CA GLN A 127 4.28 18.90 11.12
C GLN A 127 4.65 19.62 9.82
N ARG A 128 5.90 19.48 9.35
CA ARG A 128 6.35 20.03 8.08
C ARG A 128 5.61 19.42 6.89
N ALA A 129 5.35 18.11 6.90
CA ALA A 129 4.56 17.43 5.88
C ALA A 129 3.09 17.87 5.89
N ILE A 130 2.49 18.03 7.08
CA ILE A 130 1.12 18.53 7.23
C ILE A 130 1.02 19.97 6.71
N ALA A 131 1.93 20.85 7.12
CA ALA A 131 1.96 22.24 6.67
C ALA A 131 2.13 22.36 5.16
N ALA A 132 3.05 21.57 4.58
CA ALA A 132 3.23 21.50 3.13
C ALA A 132 1.96 21.03 2.41
N GLN A 133 1.31 19.98 2.92
CA GLN A 133 0.08 19.44 2.32
C GLN A 133 -1.10 20.41 2.42
N ILE A 134 -1.22 21.14 3.53
CA ILE A 134 -2.22 22.20 3.70
C ILE A 134 -1.96 23.34 2.73
N LYS A 135 -0.71 23.79 2.58
CA LYS A 135 -0.33 24.85 1.62
C LYS A 135 -0.69 24.45 0.19
N VAL A 136 -0.43 23.20 -0.20
CA VAL A 136 -0.85 22.65 -1.50
C VAL A 136 -2.37 22.64 -1.63
N GLN A 137 -3.12 22.22 -0.60
CA GLN A 137 -4.59 22.20 -0.66
C GLN A 137 -5.20 23.61 -0.75
N LEU A 138 -4.62 24.59 -0.06
CA LEU A 138 -5.06 25.99 -0.08
C LEU A 138 -4.70 26.70 -1.39
N SER A 139 -3.71 26.22 -2.14
CA SER A 139 -3.36 26.74 -3.46
C SER A 139 -4.32 26.31 -4.58
N VAL A 140 -5.23 25.37 -4.31
CA VAL A 140 -6.23 24.91 -5.28
C VAL A 140 -7.49 25.80 -5.19
N PRO A 141 -8.00 26.33 -6.32
CA PRO A 141 -9.26 27.06 -6.33
C PRO A 141 -10.39 26.25 -5.71
N TRP A 142 -11.11 26.85 -4.75
CA TRP A 142 -12.23 26.17 -4.10
C TRP A 142 -13.37 25.97 -5.11
N LEU A 143 -13.57 24.73 -5.54
CA LEU A 143 -14.66 24.32 -6.42
C LEU A 143 -15.63 23.39 -5.67
N PRO A 144 -16.96 23.62 -5.78
CA PRO A 144 -18.00 22.70 -5.31
C PRO A 144 -17.79 21.28 -5.83
N LEU A 145 -18.12 20.28 -5.00
CA LEU A 145 -17.85 18.85 -5.25
C LEU A 145 -18.42 18.33 -6.58
N SER A 146 -19.52 18.92 -7.05
CA SER A 146 -20.19 18.57 -8.31
C SER A 146 -19.40 18.99 -9.56
N CYS A 147 -18.44 19.91 -9.40
CA CYS A 147 -17.67 20.50 -10.51
C CYS A 147 -16.21 20.01 -10.56
N ARG A 148 -15.79 19.09 -9.69
CA ARG A 148 -14.42 18.53 -9.69
C ARG A 148 -14.31 17.35 -10.65
N LEU A 149 -13.50 17.49 -11.70
CA LEU A 149 -13.17 16.41 -12.65
C LEU A 149 -12.40 15.26 -11.95
N PRO A 150 -12.43 14.02 -12.51
CA PRO A 150 -11.90 12.80 -11.85
C PRO A 150 -10.38 12.82 -11.54
N ILE A 151 -9.63 13.79 -12.08
CA ILE A 151 -8.16 13.87 -11.99
C ILE A 151 -7.68 14.35 -10.60
N HIS A 152 -8.57 14.83 -9.71
CA HIS A 152 -8.20 15.28 -8.36
C HIS A 152 -8.76 14.41 -7.21
N ARG A 153 -9.24 13.20 -7.50
CA ARG A 153 -9.86 12.31 -6.48
C ARG A 153 -8.89 11.63 -5.51
N LYS A 154 -7.57 11.71 -5.70
CA LYS A 154 -6.61 10.90 -4.90
C LYS A 154 -6.32 11.43 -3.49
N THR A 155 -6.68 12.67 -3.13
CA THR A 155 -6.26 13.29 -1.84
C THR A 155 -7.39 13.67 -0.88
N GLN A 156 -8.66 13.39 -1.17
CA GLN A 156 -9.79 13.76 -0.28
C GLN A 156 -10.77 12.62 0.07
N VAL A 157 -10.38 11.36 -0.09
CA VAL A 157 -11.28 10.22 0.23
C VAL A 157 -11.53 10.08 1.74
N HIS A 158 -10.66 10.60 2.61
CA HIS A 158 -10.80 10.40 4.06
C HIS A 158 -11.78 11.34 4.77
N HIS A 159 -11.92 12.60 4.34
CA HIS A 159 -12.84 13.53 5.02
C HIS A 159 -14.31 13.36 4.61
N HIS A 160 -14.58 13.02 3.34
CA HIS A 160 -15.96 12.85 2.86
C HIS A 160 -16.59 11.54 3.38
N ALA A 161 -15.78 10.50 3.58
CA ALA A 161 -16.21 9.26 4.22
C ALA A 161 -16.61 9.47 5.68
N TYR A 162 -15.97 10.40 6.41
CA TYR A 162 -16.31 10.67 7.81
C TYR A 162 -17.61 11.47 7.94
N ILE A 163 -17.85 12.48 7.09
CA ILE A 163 -19.10 13.26 7.12
C ILE A 163 -20.29 12.41 6.65
N LEU A 164 -20.12 11.57 5.62
CA LEU A 164 -21.15 10.61 5.19
C LEU A 164 -21.37 9.50 6.23
N LYS A 165 -20.33 9.03 6.94
CA LYS A 165 -20.49 8.08 8.04
C LYS A 165 -21.17 8.69 9.26
N SER A 166 -20.90 9.94 9.60
CA SER A 166 -21.59 10.64 10.70
C SER A 166 -23.06 10.90 10.38
N ARG A 167 -23.38 11.26 9.12
CA ARG A 167 -24.77 11.32 8.64
C ARG A 167 -25.42 9.95 8.60
N ALA A 168 -24.75 8.93 8.10
CA ALA A 168 -25.26 7.55 8.08
C ALA A 168 -25.48 6.99 9.50
N LYS A 169 -24.66 7.38 10.48
CA LYS A 169 -24.81 7.03 11.89
C LYS A 169 -26.02 7.72 12.53
N ALA A 170 -26.33 8.95 12.14
CA ALA A 170 -27.57 9.63 12.51
C ALA A 170 -28.82 9.01 11.84
N TYR A 171 -28.69 8.49 10.61
CA TYR A 171 -29.78 7.76 9.93
C TYR A 171 -29.96 6.31 10.43
N MET A 172 -28.92 5.69 10.99
CA MET A 172 -28.97 4.34 11.57
C MET A 172 -29.72 4.26 12.90
N GLN A 173 -30.04 5.39 13.54
CA GLN A 173 -30.86 5.41 14.76
C GLN A 173 -32.37 5.36 14.47
N ASN A 174 -32.80 5.28 13.20
CA ASN A 174 -34.22 5.28 12.84
C ASN A 174 -34.73 3.87 12.52
N SER A 175 -35.52 3.30 13.44
CA SER A 175 -36.07 1.92 13.43
C SER A 175 -36.89 1.57 12.17
N THR A 176 -37.33 2.55 11.40
CA THR A 176 -38.12 2.37 10.17
C THR A 176 -37.31 1.77 8.99
N PHE A 177 -35.98 1.89 8.98
CA PHE A 177 -35.15 1.37 7.88
C PHE A 177 -34.84 -0.13 7.99
N GLU A 178 -34.67 -0.67 9.21
CA GLU A 178 -34.50 -2.10 9.45
C GLU A 178 -35.73 -2.91 9.00
N ILE A 179 -36.93 -2.39 9.29
CA ILE A 179 -38.20 -3.00 8.87
C ILE A 179 -38.29 -3.08 7.34
N HIS A 180 -37.83 -2.04 6.63
CA HIS A 180 -37.90 -2.00 5.16
C HIS A 180 -36.86 -2.92 4.50
N LEU A 181 -35.67 -3.07 5.10
CA LEU A 181 -34.65 -4.02 4.65
C LEU A 181 -35.06 -5.48 4.90
N GLU A 182 -35.62 -5.78 6.08
CA GLU A 182 -36.21 -7.10 6.36
C GLU A 182 -37.37 -7.41 5.42
N TYR A 183 -38.28 -6.46 5.19
CA TYR A 183 -39.40 -6.63 4.25
C TYR A 183 -38.90 -6.93 2.83
N ARG A 184 -37.89 -6.20 2.34
CA ARG A 184 -37.30 -6.43 1.02
C ARG A 184 -36.61 -7.79 0.93
N SER A 185 -35.91 -8.22 1.99
CA SER A 185 -35.27 -9.54 2.08
C SER A 185 -36.31 -10.67 2.05
N ARG A 186 -37.39 -10.56 2.84
CA ARG A 186 -38.49 -11.52 2.86
C ARG A 186 -39.23 -11.59 1.53
N LYS A 187 -39.45 -10.45 0.86
CA LYS A 187 -40.08 -10.40 -0.47
C LYS A 187 -39.21 -11.06 -1.55
N LYS A 188 -37.89 -10.86 -1.50
CA LYS A 188 -36.92 -11.53 -2.38
C LYS A 188 -36.92 -13.05 -2.17
N ALA A 189 -36.90 -13.51 -0.92
CA ALA A 189 -36.93 -14.94 -0.59
C ALA A 189 -38.23 -15.63 -1.06
N ARG A 190 -39.39 -14.98 -0.90
CA ARG A 190 -40.68 -15.50 -1.40
C ARG A 190 -40.71 -15.61 -2.92
N LEU A 191 -40.19 -14.60 -3.62
CA LEU A 191 -40.12 -14.60 -5.07
C LEU A 191 -39.20 -15.73 -5.58
N GLN A 192 -38.04 -15.90 -4.92
CA GLN A 192 -37.08 -16.94 -5.25
C GLN A 192 -37.66 -18.34 -5.04
N LYS A 193 -38.37 -18.57 -3.92
CA LYS A 193 -39.06 -19.83 -3.65
C LYS A 193 -40.18 -20.12 -4.67
N ARG A 194 -40.94 -19.10 -5.07
CA ARG A 194 -42.00 -19.23 -6.09
C ARG A 194 -41.43 -19.56 -7.48
N ILE A 195 -40.31 -18.93 -7.84
CA ILE A 195 -39.59 -19.24 -9.09
C ILE A 195 -39.07 -20.67 -9.06
N GLU A 196 -38.50 -21.10 -7.92
CA GLU A 196 -37.98 -22.46 -7.75
C GLU A 196 -39.09 -23.52 -7.80
N GLU A 197 -40.25 -23.26 -7.20
CA GLU A 197 -41.43 -24.14 -7.28
C GLU A 197 -42.01 -24.20 -8.70
N GLN A 198 -42.05 -23.09 -9.44
CA GLN A 198 -42.50 -23.11 -10.85
C GLN A 198 -41.51 -23.81 -11.78
N LEU A 199 -40.20 -23.66 -11.57
CA LEU A 199 -39.19 -24.41 -12.31
C LEU A 199 -39.25 -25.90 -11.98
N ARG A 200 -39.52 -26.27 -10.71
CA ARG A 200 -39.71 -27.66 -10.28
C ARG A 200 -40.98 -28.28 -10.88
N ALA A 201 -42.07 -27.52 -10.97
CA ALA A 201 -43.32 -27.96 -11.60
C ALA A 201 -43.17 -28.13 -13.13
N ALA A 202 -42.43 -27.25 -13.79
CA ALA A 202 -42.10 -27.37 -15.22
C ALA A 202 -41.14 -28.54 -15.53
N ALA A 203 -40.38 -29.01 -14.53
CA ALA A 203 -39.40 -30.09 -14.68
C ALA A 203 -39.93 -31.49 -14.37
N GLN A 204 -41.18 -31.64 -13.90
CA GLN A 204 -41.76 -32.98 -13.67
C GLN A 204 -42.34 -33.60 -14.95
N PRO A 205 -42.04 -34.87 -15.27
CA PRO A 205 -42.73 -35.60 -16.32
C PRO A 205 -44.15 -35.97 -15.85
N ARG A 206 -45.19 -35.59 -16.60
CA ARG A 206 -46.56 -36.08 -16.38
C ARG A 206 -46.65 -37.58 -16.72
N PRO A 207 -47.21 -38.43 -15.85
CA PRO A 207 -47.58 -39.78 -16.23
C PRO A 207 -48.88 -39.73 -17.04
N ASP A 208 -48.94 -40.59 -18.06
CA ASP A 208 -50.11 -41.02 -18.81
C ASP A 208 -50.69 -40.04 -19.85
N THR A 209 -50.24 -40.16 -21.10
CA THR A 209 -51.02 -40.75 -22.21
C THR A 209 -50.14 -40.80 -23.47
N HIS A 210 -50.14 -41.95 -24.12
CA HIS A 210 -49.24 -42.32 -25.19
C HIS A 210 -49.60 -41.67 -26.53
N GLY A 211 -48.57 -41.25 -27.26
CA GLY A 211 -48.54 -41.25 -28.72
C GLY A 211 -49.28 -40.13 -29.45
N ALA A 212 -48.63 -38.98 -29.66
CA ALA A 212 -48.73 -38.20 -30.89
C ALA A 212 -47.66 -37.11 -30.93
N THR A 213 -47.15 -36.86 -32.13
CA THR A 213 -46.24 -35.79 -32.56
C THR A 213 -46.31 -34.50 -31.74
N ARG A 214 -45.16 -34.09 -31.18
CA ARG A 214 -44.94 -32.79 -30.54
C ARG A 214 -45.09 -31.66 -31.55
N SER A 215 -46.30 -31.14 -31.68
CA SER A 215 -46.62 -29.90 -32.39
C SER A 215 -46.11 -28.70 -31.59
N THR A 216 -45.60 -27.71 -32.32
CA THR A 216 -44.88 -26.51 -31.88
C THR A 216 -45.75 -25.44 -31.20
N SER A 217 -46.73 -25.81 -30.38
CA SER A 217 -47.64 -24.83 -29.75
C SER A 217 -47.13 -24.26 -28.42
N ASP A 218 -46.07 -24.81 -27.83
CA ASP A 218 -45.73 -24.57 -26.42
C ASP A 218 -44.87 -23.30 -26.18
N LEU A 219 -44.30 -22.69 -27.24
CA LEU A 219 -43.54 -21.45 -27.09
C LEU A 219 -44.45 -20.21 -27.11
N ALA A 220 -45.61 -20.30 -27.74
CA ALA A 220 -46.55 -19.18 -27.85
C ALA A 220 -47.29 -18.91 -26.53
N GLU A 221 -47.68 -19.95 -25.80
CA GLU A 221 -48.27 -19.83 -24.45
C GLU A 221 -47.25 -19.33 -23.42
N LEU A 222 -45.99 -19.77 -23.51
CA LEU A 222 -44.93 -19.31 -22.61
C LEU A 222 -44.64 -17.80 -22.79
N LEU A 223 -44.64 -17.30 -24.03
CA LEU A 223 -44.40 -15.88 -24.32
C LEU A 223 -45.59 -14.98 -23.94
N GLN A 224 -46.82 -15.49 -23.95
CA GLN A 224 -48.00 -14.76 -23.47
C GLN A 224 -48.03 -14.60 -21.94
N SER A 225 -47.40 -15.51 -21.19
CA SER A 225 -47.34 -15.41 -19.72
C SER A 225 -46.43 -14.28 -19.18
N PHE A 226 -45.55 -13.72 -20.03
CA PHE A 226 -44.64 -12.62 -19.69
C PHE A 226 -45.10 -11.24 -20.22
N GLY A 227 -46.13 -11.17 -21.06
CA GLY A 227 -46.64 -9.92 -21.64
C GLY A 227 -47.78 -9.31 -20.82
N GLY A 228 -47.50 -8.23 -20.10
CA GLY A 228 -48.53 -7.40 -19.46
C GLY A 228 -49.42 -6.69 -20.50
N ALA A 229 -50.70 -6.54 -20.17
CA ALA A 229 -51.77 -6.01 -21.01
C ALA A 229 -51.42 -4.67 -21.73
N SER A 230 -51.58 -4.62 -23.06
CA SER A 230 -52.50 -3.72 -23.78
C SER A 230 -52.30 -3.74 -25.30
N THR A 231 -53.42 -3.48 -26.00
CA THR A 231 -53.61 -3.06 -27.40
C THR A 231 -53.45 -4.10 -28.52
N GLY A 232 -54.56 -4.29 -29.24
CA GLY A 232 -54.68 -5.15 -30.39
C GLY A 232 -53.97 -4.63 -31.64
N GLY A 233 -53.83 -5.56 -32.59
CA GLY A 233 -53.25 -5.33 -33.90
C GLY A 233 -53.37 -6.61 -34.71
N ASP A 234 -54.43 -6.66 -35.52
CA ASP A 234 -54.76 -7.70 -36.50
C ASP A 234 -53.66 -7.82 -37.57
N VAL A 235 -53.11 -9.03 -37.79
CA VAL A 235 -52.24 -9.34 -38.95
C VAL A 235 -52.47 -10.78 -39.43
N LEU A 236 -53.42 -10.91 -40.35
CA LEU A 236 -53.36 -11.61 -41.64
C LEU A 236 -52.60 -12.96 -41.70
N THR A 237 -53.37 -14.06 -41.75
CA THR A 237 -52.91 -15.33 -42.32
C THR A 237 -53.32 -15.43 -43.79
N LYS A 238 -52.34 -15.41 -44.70
CA LYS A 238 -52.50 -15.78 -46.11
C LYS A 238 -51.48 -16.83 -46.51
N GLY A 239 -51.97 -17.85 -47.22
CA GLY A 239 -51.21 -18.78 -48.06
C GLY A 239 -50.87 -20.11 -47.37
N THR A 240 -50.93 -21.28 -48.01
CA THR A 240 -51.05 -21.59 -49.44
C THR A 240 -51.34 -23.09 -49.53
N ARG A 241 -52.48 -23.49 -50.10
CA ARG A 241 -52.71 -24.89 -50.51
C ARG A 241 -52.88 -24.94 -52.02
N PHE A 242 -51.75 -25.16 -52.69
CA PHE A 242 -51.69 -25.56 -54.09
C PHE A 242 -52.18 -27.01 -54.20
N THR A 243 -53.29 -27.24 -54.90
CA THR A 243 -53.55 -28.51 -55.57
C THR A 243 -54.19 -28.21 -56.91
N HIS A 244 -53.37 -28.22 -57.97
CA HIS A 244 -53.81 -28.27 -59.36
C HIS A 244 -52.89 -29.22 -60.12
N THR A 245 -53.52 -30.10 -60.92
CA THR A 245 -53.22 -30.62 -62.27
C THR A 245 -53.81 -32.04 -62.35
N GLU A 246 -55.05 -32.18 -62.84
CA GLU A 246 -55.42 -32.48 -64.24
C GLU A 246 -55.22 -33.96 -64.60
N LYS A 247 -56.29 -34.77 -64.60
CA LYS A 247 -57.27 -35.05 -65.68
C LYS A 247 -56.79 -36.17 -66.62
N PHE A 248 -57.49 -37.31 -66.60
CA PHE A 248 -57.65 -38.17 -67.76
C PHE A 248 -59.12 -38.58 -67.90
N THR A 249 -59.58 -38.40 -69.13
CA THR A 249 -60.94 -38.48 -69.65
C THR A 249 -61.25 -39.96 -69.94
N PHE A 250 -62.32 -40.51 -69.35
CA PHE A 250 -62.84 -41.83 -69.73
C PHE A 250 -63.91 -41.64 -70.80
N THR A 251 -63.58 -42.02 -72.04
CA THR A 251 -64.44 -41.92 -73.22
C THR A 251 -65.36 -43.16 -73.28
N GLN A 252 -66.67 -42.94 -73.09
CA GLN A 252 -67.74 -43.87 -73.49
C GLN A 252 -67.98 -43.76 -75.00
N VAL A 253 -68.04 -44.88 -75.72
CA VAL A 253 -68.81 -45.07 -76.97
C VAL A 253 -68.95 -46.60 -77.22
N PRO A 254 -69.90 -47.11 -78.04
CA PRO A 254 -71.33 -47.27 -77.79
C PRO A 254 -71.82 -48.73 -77.92
N GLN A 255 -73.08 -48.95 -77.55
CA GLN A 255 -73.90 -50.10 -77.96
C GLN A 255 -73.87 -50.38 -79.47
N MET A 256 -73.84 -51.66 -79.85
CA MET A 256 -74.53 -52.15 -81.05
C MET A 256 -75.37 -53.38 -80.72
N ALA A 257 -76.62 -53.31 -81.17
CA ALA A 257 -77.64 -54.34 -81.15
C ALA A 257 -77.67 -55.11 -82.47
N ALA A 258 -78.07 -56.38 -82.42
CA ALA A 258 -78.84 -57.13 -83.44
C ALA A 258 -79.05 -58.54 -82.84
N ALA A 259 -80.24 -59.13 -82.65
CA ALA A 259 -81.53 -59.20 -83.33
C ALA A 259 -81.79 -60.67 -83.74
N ALA A 260 -83.04 -61.11 -83.51
CA ALA A 260 -83.72 -62.27 -84.10
C ALA A 260 -83.21 -63.68 -83.69
N SER A 261 -84.00 -64.73 -83.55
CA SER A 261 -85.43 -65.00 -83.84
C SER A 261 -85.82 -66.36 -83.22
N ALA A 262 -87.12 -66.62 -83.21
CA ALA A 262 -87.83 -67.76 -82.62
C ALA A 262 -87.46 -69.18 -83.14
N LEU A 263 -87.80 -70.17 -82.30
CA LEU A 263 -88.16 -71.59 -82.54
C LEU A 263 -88.54 -71.95 -84.00
N PRO A 264 -88.25 -73.17 -84.50
CA PRO A 264 -89.13 -74.33 -84.24
C PRO A 264 -88.47 -75.73 -84.18
N SER A 265 -89.30 -76.68 -83.74
CA SER A 265 -89.10 -78.13 -83.57
C SER A 265 -88.91 -78.93 -84.88
N SER A 266 -88.08 -79.98 -84.83
CA SER A 266 -88.38 -81.39 -85.22
C SER A 266 -87.25 -82.14 -85.99
N HIS A 267 -86.56 -83.04 -85.26
CA HIS A 267 -86.04 -84.41 -85.55
C HIS A 267 -85.01 -84.79 -86.67
N GLN A 268 -83.94 -85.50 -86.18
CA GLN A 268 -83.01 -86.55 -86.72
C GLN A 268 -81.72 -86.10 -87.48
N SER A 269 -80.47 -86.58 -87.28
CA SER A 269 -79.73 -87.52 -86.37
C SER A 269 -78.18 -87.27 -86.48
N GLU A 270 -77.33 -87.49 -85.45
CA GLU A 270 -76.19 -86.60 -85.07
C GLU A 270 -74.86 -87.24 -84.52
N GLU A 271 -74.28 -88.32 -85.09
CA GLU A 271 -73.12 -89.00 -84.43
C GLU A 271 -71.72 -88.90 -85.08
N ASP A 272 -71.52 -88.78 -86.40
CA ASP A 272 -70.17 -88.94 -86.98
C ASP A 272 -69.29 -87.66 -87.07
N LEU A 273 -69.82 -86.45 -86.84
CA LEU A 273 -69.08 -85.18 -86.97
C LEU A 273 -68.32 -84.73 -85.69
N LYS A 274 -68.56 -85.38 -84.54
CA LYS A 274 -68.08 -84.90 -83.22
C LYS A 274 -66.61 -85.24 -82.94
N ALA A 275 -66.12 -86.39 -83.38
CA ALA A 275 -64.82 -86.90 -82.95
C ALA A 275 -63.60 -86.13 -83.52
N GLN A 276 -63.72 -85.56 -84.72
CA GLN A 276 -62.58 -84.91 -85.40
C GLN A 276 -62.37 -83.45 -84.95
N GLN A 277 -63.44 -82.78 -84.50
CA GLN A 277 -63.36 -81.46 -83.88
C GLN A 277 -62.68 -81.51 -82.49
N GLU A 278 -62.77 -82.64 -81.79
CA GLU A 278 -62.26 -82.79 -80.41
C GLU A 278 -60.72 -82.80 -80.32
N ALA A 279 -60.03 -83.36 -81.33
CA ALA A 279 -58.57 -83.53 -81.29
C ALA A 279 -57.79 -82.23 -81.57
N GLU A 280 -58.19 -81.42 -82.55
CA GLU A 280 -57.55 -80.14 -82.84
C GLU A 280 -57.80 -79.10 -81.74
N LEU A 281 -58.99 -79.14 -81.13
CA LEU A 281 -59.31 -78.34 -79.95
C LEU A 281 -58.33 -78.66 -78.80
N SER A 282 -57.99 -79.93 -78.59
CA SER A 282 -57.08 -80.34 -77.51
C SER A 282 -55.64 -79.82 -77.68
N ALA A 283 -55.08 -79.83 -78.89
CA ALA A 283 -53.70 -79.37 -79.14
C ALA A 283 -53.55 -77.84 -79.01
N LEU A 284 -54.52 -77.08 -79.54
CA LEU A 284 -54.59 -75.63 -79.37
C LEU A 284 -54.82 -75.26 -77.91
N GLN A 285 -55.64 -76.04 -77.19
CA GLN A 285 -55.87 -75.87 -75.76
C GLN A 285 -54.58 -76.08 -74.96
N GLN A 286 -53.73 -77.03 -75.35
CA GLN A 286 -52.44 -77.28 -74.68
C GLN A 286 -51.40 -76.17 -74.96
N GLN A 287 -51.32 -75.65 -76.19
CA GLN A 287 -50.46 -74.50 -76.50
C GLN A 287 -50.93 -73.22 -75.79
N LEU A 288 -52.24 -72.97 -75.73
CA LEU A 288 -52.82 -71.88 -74.95
C LEU A 288 -52.50 -72.04 -73.47
N GLN A 289 -52.51 -73.26 -72.94
CA GLN A 289 -52.16 -73.54 -71.56
C GLN A 289 -50.67 -73.29 -71.28
N GLN A 290 -49.77 -73.68 -72.20
CA GLN A 290 -48.33 -73.40 -72.10
C GLN A 290 -48.03 -71.88 -72.14
N LEU A 291 -48.64 -71.16 -73.08
CA LEU A 291 -48.52 -69.69 -73.17
C LEU A 291 -49.12 -69.00 -71.95
N SER A 292 -50.21 -69.51 -71.40
CA SER A 292 -50.79 -69.02 -70.14
C SER A 292 -49.80 -69.15 -68.99
N VAL A 293 -49.14 -70.29 -68.84
CA VAL A 293 -48.14 -70.51 -67.78
C VAL A 293 -46.94 -69.57 -67.94
N GLN A 294 -46.42 -69.38 -69.15
CA GLN A 294 -45.33 -68.44 -69.40
C GLN A 294 -45.74 -66.97 -69.16
N MET A 295 -46.97 -66.60 -69.50
CA MET A 295 -47.50 -65.28 -69.18
C MET A 295 -47.68 -65.09 -67.67
N ASP A 296 -48.08 -66.13 -66.94
CA ASP A 296 -48.19 -66.10 -65.47
C ASP A 296 -46.82 -66.02 -64.80
N GLU A 297 -45.79 -66.70 -65.32
CA GLU A 297 -44.39 -66.62 -64.86
C GLU A 297 -43.80 -65.23 -65.09
N VAL A 298 -43.89 -64.69 -66.30
CA VAL A 298 -43.46 -63.31 -66.61
C VAL A 298 -44.27 -62.30 -65.79
N GLY A 299 -45.56 -62.56 -65.57
CA GLY A 299 -46.42 -61.78 -64.68
C GLY A 299 -45.96 -61.82 -63.23
N GLY A 300 -45.45 -62.96 -62.76
CA GLY A 300 -44.80 -63.14 -61.46
C GLY A 300 -43.50 -62.35 -61.34
N ASP A 301 -42.63 -62.44 -62.33
CA ASP A 301 -41.35 -61.71 -62.39
C ASP A 301 -41.57 -60.20 -62.42
N ILE A 302 -42.54 -59.71 -63.19
CA ILE A 302 -42.91 -58.29 -63.22
C ILE A 302 -43.41 -57.83 -61.85
N LYS A 303 -44.22 -58.63 -61.14
CA LYS A 303 -44.66 -58.33 -59.78
C LYS A 303 -43.48 -58.29 -58.81
N GLN A 304 -42.55 -59.25 -58.88
CA GLN A 304 -41.35 -59.29 -58.03
C GLN A 304 -40.41 -58.11 -58.29
N LEU A 305 -40.19 -57.74 -59.56
CA LEU A 305 -39.39 -56.58 -59.95
C LEU A 305 -40.04 -55.28 -59.46
N THR A 306 -41.37 -55.16 -59.59
CA THR A 306 -42.14 -54.00 -59.10
C THR A 306 -41.99 -53.82 -57.60
N VAL A 307 -42.12 -54.91 -56.82
CA VAL A 307 -41.90 -54.89 -55.36
C VAL A 307 -40.45 -54.53 -55.03
N SER A 308 -39.48 -55.08 -55.75
CA SER A 308 -38.04 -54.80 -55.53
C SER A 308 -37.68 -53.34 -55.81
N ILE A 309 -38.19 -52.77 -56.91
CA ILE A 309 -38.03 -51.34 -57.25
C ILE A 309 -38.66 -50.48 -56.16
N GLN A 310 -39.85 -50.82 -55.68
CA GLN A 310 -40.52 -50.09 -54.61
C GLN A 310 -39.74 -50.16 -53.28
N GLN A 311 -39.15 -51.32 -52.95
CA GLN A 311 -38.29 -51.48 -51.77
C GLN A 311 -36.99 -50.66 -51.89
N VAL A 312 -36.34 -50.65 -53.06
CA VAL A 312 -35.13 -49.83 -53.29
C VAL A 312 -35.46 -48.34 -53.24
N MET A 313 -36.57 -47.91 -53.84
CA MET A 313 -37.08 -46.54 -53.81
C MET A 313 -37.37 -46.06 -52.39
N THR A 314 -38.04 -46.88 -51.57
CA THR A 314 -38.32 -46.55 -50.17
C THR A 314 -37.04 -46.51 -49.32
N LYS A 315 -36.09 -47.43 -49.55
CA LYS A 315 -34.77 -47.42 -48.88
C LYS A 315 -33.97 -46.16 -49.22
N LYS A 316 -33.96 -45.73 -50.49
CA LYS A 316 -33.31 -44.49 -50.93
C LYS A 316 -33.98 -43.25 -50.32
N ARG A 317 -35.32 -43.18 -50.29
CA ARG A 317 -36.07 -42.10 -49.63
C ARG A 317 -35.74 -42.00 -48.14
N LYS A 318 -35.69 -43.12 -47.42
CA LYS A 318 -35.29 -43.16 -46.00
C LYS A 318 -33.86 -42.66 -45.79
N ARG A 319 -32.90 -43.07 -46.64
CA ARG A 319 -31.51 -42.58 -46.58
C ARG A 319 -31.43 -41.06 -46.77
N ILE A 320 -32.11 -40.51 -47.78
CA ILE A 320 -32.16 -39.06 -48.02
C ILE A 320 -32.76 -38.32 -46.83
N LEU A 321 -33.84 -38.85 -46.24
CA LEU A 321 -34.45 -38.26 -45.05
C LEU A 321 -33.53 -38.26 -43.83
N VAL A 322 -32.80 -39.35 -43.60
CA VAL A 322 -31.79 -39.49 -42.53
C VAL A 322 -30.61 -38.56 -42.76
N GLU A 323 -30.15 -38.42 -43.99
CA GLU A 323 -29.05 -37.51 -44.32
C GLU A 323 -29.47 -36.04 -44.15
N ALA A 324 -30.69 -35.69 -44.56
CA ALA A 324 -31.26 -34.37 -44.33
C ALA A 324 -31.47 -34.07 -42.83
N SER A 325 -31.91 -35.06 -42.04
CA SER A 325 -32.05 -34.88 -40.58
C SER A 325 -30.70 -34.75 -39.89
N SER A 326 -29.70 -35.56 -40.29
CA SER A 326 -28.32 -35.46 -39.80
C SER A 326 -27.74 -34.06 -40.08
N LYS A 327 -27.90 -33.54 -41.31
CA LYS A 327 -27.49 -32.17 -41.66
C LYS A 327 -28.17 -31.11 -40.79
N ARG A 328 -29.47 -31.25 -40.50
CA ARG A 328 -30.20 -30.34 -39.60
C ARG A 328 -29.66 -30.40 -38.16
N VAL A 329 -29.38 -31.59 -37.64
CA VAL A 329 -28.82 -31.76 -36.28
C VAL A 329 -27.43 -31.11 -36.18
N VAL A 330 -26.57 -31.32 -37.18
CA VAL A 330 -25.24 -30.68 -37.22
C VAL A 330 -25.37 -29.15 -37.32
N HIS A 331 -26.30 -28.64 -38.13
CA HIS A 331 -26.54 -27.20 -38.23
C HIS A 331 -27.02 -26.60 -36.90
N LEU A 332 -27.97 -27.25 -36.23
CA LEU A 332 -28.44 -26.83 -34.91
C LEU A 332 -27.34 -26.92 -33.85
N ALA A 333 -26.49 -27.95 -33.89
CA ALA A 333 -25.33 -28.05 -33.00
C ALA A 333 -24.33 -26.91 -33.25
N SER A 334 -24.09 -26.53 -34.51
CA SER A 334 -23.24 -25.37 -34.85
C SER A 334 -23.84 -24.05 -34.36
N GLN A 335 -25.15 -23.85 -34.52
CA GLN A 335 -25.84 -22.67 -33.99
C GLN A 335 -25.78 -22.63 -32.45
N TRP A 336 -26.00 -23.77 -31.80
CA TRP A 336 -25.88 -23.88 -30.34
C TRP A 336 -24.47 -23.57 -29.86
N GLU A 337 -23.42 -24.09 -30.52
CA GLU A 337 -22.04 -23.84 -30.13
C GLU A 337 -21.67 -22.36 -30.25
N LYS A 338 -22.13 -21.67 -31.29
CA LYS A 338 -21.94 -20.22 -31.47
C LYS A 338 -22.47 -19.40 -30.30
N HIS A 339 -23.53 -19.85 -29.63
CA HIS A 339 -24.09 -19.18 -28.47
C HIS A 339 -23.56 -19.70 -27.14
N ARG A 340 -23.27 -21.01 -27.04
CA ARG A 340 -22.78 -21.66 -25.82
C ARG A 340 -21.39 -21.16 -25.43
N VAL A 341 -20.45 -21.10 -26.39
CA VAL A 341 -19.07 -20.68 -26.16
C VAL A 341 -18.99 -19.28 -25.51
N PRO A 342 -19.58 -18.21 -26.09
CA PRO A 342 -19.51 -16.88 -25.49
C PRO A 342 -20.21 -16.80 -24.13
N LEU A 343 -21.26 -17.58 -23.89
CA LEU A 343 -21.91 -17.64 -22.57
C LEU A 343 -21.02 -18.29 -21.50
N ILE A 344 -20.31 -19.37 -21.86
CA ILE A 344 -19.36 -20.03 -20.96
C ILE A 344 -18.18 -19.10 -20.68
N ASP A 345 -17.66 -18.42 -21.70
CA ASP A 345 -16.54 -17.48 -21.54
C ASP A 345 -16.95 -16.29 -20.68
N GLU A 346 -18.14 -15.71 -20.87
CA GLU A 346 -18.64 -14.64 -20.01
C GLU A 346 -18.90 -15.13 -18.58
N HIS A 347 -19.41 -16.35 -18.40
CA HIS A 347 -19.55 -16.94 -17.07
C HIS A 347 -18.20 -17.11 -16.36
N ARG A 348 -17.17 -17.59 -17.08
CA ARG A 348 -15.81 -17.71 -16.56
C ARG A 348 -15.25 -16.33 -16.18
N ARG A 349 -15.39 -15.34 -17.07
CA ARG A 349 -14.95 -13.96 -16.85
C ARG A 349 -15.62 -13.35 -15.61
N LEU A 350 -16.93 -13.50 -15.47
CA LEU A 350 -17.68 -13.00 -14.32
C LEU A 350 -17.27 -13.71 -13.02
N LYS A 351 -17.01 -15.02 -13.08
CA LYS A 351 -16.55 -15.79 -11.91
C LYS A 351 -15.18 -15.32 -11.44
N GLU A 352 -14.25 -15.10 -12.37
CA GLU A 352 -12.92 -14.55 -12.08
C GLU A 352 -13.02 -13.14 -11.49
N LEU A 353 -13.85 -12.27 -12.08
CA LEU A 353 -14.05 -10.91 -11.58
C LEU A 353 -14.66 -10.87 -10.17
N CYS A 354 -15.59 -11.77 -9.86
CA CYS A 354 -16.13 -11.95 -8.52
C CYS A 354 -15.05 -12.41 -7.52
N SER A 355 -14.25 -13.42 -7.89
CA SER A 355 -13.17 -13.92 -7.04
C SER A 355 -12.10 -12.85 -6.77
N ASN A 356 -11.71 -12.10 -7.79
CA ASN A 356 -10.78 -10.98 -7.66
C ASN A 356 -11.34 -9.89 -6.74
N ARG A 357 -12.62 -9.54 -6.89
CA ARG A 357 -13.28 -8.54 -6.04
C ARG A 357 -13.38 -8.99 -4.59
N GLU A 358 -13.62 -10.28 -4.34
CA GLU A 358 -13.64 -10.87 -3.01
C GLU A 358 -12.24 -10.83 -2.37
N SER A 359 -11.20 -11.22 -3.12
CA SER A 359 -9.81 -11.12 -2.67
C SER A 359 -9.40 -9.68 -2.36
N GLU A 360 -9.76 -8.71 -3.21
CA GLU A 360 -9.50 -7.29 -2.94
C GLU A 360 -10.24 -6.79 -1.70
N SER A 361 -11.49 -7.22 -1.50
CA SER A 361 -12.28 -6.86 -0.33
C SER A 361 -11.63 -7.41 0.94
N SER A 362 -11.22 -8.67 0.93
CA SER A 362 -10.49 -9.30 2.04
C SER A 362 -9.17 -8.61 2.34
N ARG A 363 -8.41 -8.21 1.31
CA ARG A 363 -7.18 -7.44 1.48
C ARG A 363 -7.45 -6.07 2.14
N LYS A 364 -8.45 -5.33 1.65
CA LYS A 364 -8.85 -4.04 2.24
C LYS A 364 -9.32 -4.19 3.68
N LEU A 365 -10.02 -5.28 4.02
CA LEU A 365 -10.43 -5.55 5.40
C LEU A 365 -9.23 -5.85 6.31
N SER A 366 -8.23 -6.58 5.83
CA SER A 366 -6.97 -6.80 6.55
C SER A 366 -6.24 -5.48 6.80
N GLU A 367 -6.10 -4.64 5.77
CA GLU A 367 -5.46 -3.32 5.88
C GLU A 367 -6.19 -2.43 6.90
N ILE A 368 -7.53 -2.44 6.92
CA ILE A 368 -8.32 -1.70 7.91
C ILE A 368 -8.06 -2.21 9.33
N LYS A 369 -7.98 -3.54 9.51
CA LYS A 369 -7.69 -4.15 10.80
C LYS A 369 -6.31 -3.73 11.31
N ASP A 370 -5.29 -3.81 10.45
CA ASP A 370 -3.92 -3.40 10.80
C ASP A 370 -3.85 -1.90 11.15
N LEU A 371 -4.60 -1.05 10.44
CA LEU A 371 -4.68 0.37 10.78
C LEU A 371 -5.37 0.61 12.12
N HIS A 372 -6.43 -0.13 12.45
CA HIS A 372 -7.08 -0.03 13.75
C HIS A 372 -6.14 -0.45 14.89
N ASP A 373 -5.38 -1.52 14.70
CA ASP A 373 -4.41 -1.98 15.71
C ASP A 373 -3.28 -0.95 15.91
N LYS A 374 -2.78 -0.33 14.82
CA LYS A 374 -1.82 0.78 14.89
C LYS A 374 -2.38 2.02 15.60
N ILE A 375 -3.64 2.38 15.33
CA ILE A 375 -4.31 3.50 16.01
C ILE A 375 -4.42 3.21 17.52
N ARG A 376 -4.81 1.98 17.89
CA ARG A 376 -4.90 1.56 19.29
C ARG A 376 -3.54 1.66 19.98
N GLN A 377 -2.48 1.10 19.38
CA GLN A 377 -1.14 1.16 19.92
C GLN A 377 -0.66 2.61 20.10
N SER A 378 -0.84 3.45 19.08
CA SER A 378 -0.47 4.87 19.16
C SER A 378 -1.24 5.62 20.24
N ALA A 379 -2.52 5.29 20.47
CA ALA A 379 -3.33 5.90 21.52
C ALA A 379 -2.86 5.48 22.92
N GLU A 380 -2.50 4.20 23.11
CA GLU A 380 -1.93 3.71 24.36
C GLU A 380 -0.56 4.33 24.65
N GLU A 381 0.31 4.46 23.65
CA GLU A 381 1.59 5.16 23.77
C GLU A 381 1.42 6.64 24.11
N ALA A 382 0.45 7.32 23.48
CA ALA A 382 0.12 8.71 23.81
C ALA A 382 -0.33 8.84 25.26
N LYS A 383 -1.20 7.95 25.74
CA LYS A 383 -1.67 7.95 27.13
C LYS A 383 -0.53 7.72 28.14
N LYS A 384 0.39 6.78 27.84
CA LYS A 384 1.59 6.55 28.67
C LYS A 384 2.52 7.77 28.72
N LYS A 385 2.72 8.43 27.58
CA LYS A 385 3.53 9.66 27.51
C LYS A 385 2.87 10.81 28.24
N GLU A 386 1.56 10.94 28.16
CA GLU A 386 0.82 11.96 28.90
C GLU A 386 0.91 11.74 30.42
N SER A 387 0.79 10.49 30.90
CA SER A 387 1.01 10.20 32.33
C SER A 387 2.44 10.51 32.77
N LEU A 388 3.44 10.17 31.97
CA LEU A 388 4.85 10.48 32.27
C LEU A 388 5.10 11.99 32.28
N HIS A 389 4.50 12.72 31.32
CA HIS A 389 4.61 14.18 31.28
C HIS A 389 4.03 14.82 32.55
N LYS A 390 2.85 14.35 33.00
CA LYS A 390 2.25 14.82 34.26
C LYS A 390 3.16 14.57 35.45
N GLN A 391 3.78 13.37 35.54
CA GLN A 391 4.74 13.04 36.59
C GLN A 391 5.95 13.97 36.57
N LEU A 392 6.60 14.13 35.41
CA LEU A 392 7.78 14.98 35.25
C LEU A 392 7.46 16.46 35.51
N GLN A 393 6.24 16.90 35.18
CA GLN A 393 5.81 18.26 35.48
C GLN A 393 5.66 18.48 36.98
N THR A 394 5.08 17.53 37.71
CA THR A 394 5.01 17.59 39.18
C THR A 394 6.41 17.59 39.79
N GLU A 395 7.33 16.73 39.32
CA GLU A 395 8.72 16.72 39.78
C GLU A 395 9.41 18.06 39.52
N TYR A 396 9.25 18.62 38.32
CA TYR A 396 9.80 19.93 37.96
C TYR A 396 9.24 21.08 38.82
N GLU A 397 7.96 21.02 39.18
CA GLU A 397 7.34 22.01 40.07
C GLU A 397 7.91 21.94 41.49
N THR A 398 8.24 20.73 41.98
CA THR A 398 8.83 20.52 43.31
C THR A 398 10.33 20.79 43.39
N LEU A 399 11.02 20.80 42.24
CA LEU A 399 12.47 21.04 42.19
C LEU A 399 12.80 22.53 42.42
N SER A 400 13.86 22.80 43.19
CA SER A 400 14.41 24.15 43.32
C SER A 400 14.83 24.69 41.94
N LYS A 401 14.37 25.90 41.62
CA LYS A 401 14.59 26.58 40.34
C LYS A 401 15.77 27.56 40.40
N ASP A 402 16.57 27.46 41.46
CA ASP A 402 17.61 28.43 41.78
C ASP A 402 18.80 28.36 40.79
N VAL A 403 19.00 27.19 40.15
CA VAL A 403 20.04 26.99 39.14
C VAL A 403 19.40 26.87 37.76
N SER A 404 19.62 27.87 36.92
CA SER A 404 19.12 27.86 35.54
C SER A 404 19.74 26.72 34.71
N ARG A 405 18.99 26.17 33.75
CA ARG A 405 19.53 25.22 32.75
C ARG A 405 20.80 25.74 32.08
N SER A 406 20.87 27.06 31.86
CA SER A 406 22.05 27.72 31.30
C SER A 406 23.29 27.51 32.18
N ALA A 407 23.16 27.61 33.50
CA ALA A 407 24.27 27.38 34.42
C ALA A 407 24.79 25.93 34.36
N TYR A 408 23.91 24.93 34.28
CA TYR A 408 24.32 23.55 34.06
C TYR A 408 24.98 23.35 32.69
N THR A 409 24.42 23.96 31.65
CA THR A 409 24.97 23.87 30.29
C THR A 409 26.36 24.49 30.20
N MET A 410 26.54 25.69 30.78
CA MET A 410 27.83 26.37 30.87
C MET A 410 28.85 25.54 31.66
N ARG A 411 28.45 24.96 32.79
CA ARG A 411 29.33 24.09 33.59
C ARG A 411 29.73 22.82 32.83
N ILE A 412 28.80 22.20 32.10
CA ILE A 412 29.10 21.04 31.27
C ILE A 412 30.06 21.43 30.14
N LEU A 413 29.82 22.56 29.46
CA LEU A 413 30.70 23.04 28.39
C LEU A 413 32.11 23.38 28.93
N GLU A 414 32.21 23.95 30.12
CA GLU A 414 33.48 24.20 30.80
C GLU A 414 34.21 22.90 31.11
N ILE A 415 33.53 21.90 31.68
CA ILE A 415 34.08 20.57 31.93
C ILE A 415 34.57 19.93 30.61
N VAL A 416 33.77 20.02 29.54
CA VAL A 416 34.17 19.51 28.21
C VAL A 416 35.39 20.24 27.68
N GLY A 417 35.47 21.56 27.86
CA GLY A 417 36.65 22.36 27.51
C GLY A 417 37.89 21.92 28.28
N ASN A 418 37.75 21.70 29.59
CA ASN A 418 38.84 21.22 30.44
C ASN A 418 39.31 19.81 30.05
N ILE A 419 38.39 18.90 29.73
CA ILE A 419 38.73 17.56 29.23
C ILE A 419 39.50 17.63 27.91
N LYS A 420 39.15 18.56 27.01
CA LYS A 420 39.89 18.76 25.76
C LYS A 420 41.32 19.24 26.04
N LYS A 421 41.49 20.25 26.88
CA LYS A 421 42.82 20.75 27.29
C LYS A 421 43.66 19.66 27.94
N GLN A 422 43.07 18.87 28.85
CA GLN A 422 43.74 17.74 29.48
C GLN A 422 44.21 16.70 28.45
N LYS A 423 43.40 16.39 27.43
CA LYS A 423 43.82 15.46 26.35
C LYS A 423 44.99 15.99 25.55
N GLU A 424 45.02 17.29 25.26
CA GLU A 424 46.13 17.94 24.56
C GLU A 424 47.42 17.88 25.41
N GLU A 425 47.32 18.19 26.71
CA GLU A 425 48.44 18.08 27.64
C GLU A 425 48.96 16.65 27.80
N ILE A 426 48.06 15.66 27.93
CA ILE A 426 48.44 14.23 27.94
C ILE A 426 49.18 13.87 26.65
N THR A 427 48.71 14.33 25.50
CA THR A 427 49.36 14.05 24.21
C THR A 427 50.76 14.65 24.15
N LYS A 428 50.95 15.86 24.70
CA LYS A 428 52.26 16.49 24.84
C LYS A 428 53.18 15.68 25.76
N ILE A 429 52.72 15.32 26.96
CA ILE A 429 53.49 14.50 27.91
C ILE A 429 53.89 13.16 27.28
N LEU A 430 53.01 12.53 26.50
CA LEU A 430 53.33 11.30 25.78
C LEU A 430 54.40 11.49 24.70
N SER A 431 54.40 12.63 24.02
CA SER A 431 55.46 12.97 23.05
C SER A 431 56.80 13.16 23.77
N ASP A 432 56.82 13.97 24.83
CA ASP A 432 58.02 14.25 25.62
C ASP A 432 58.59 12.96 26.24
N THR A 433 57.72 12.08 26.74
CA THR A 433 58.11 10.76 27.28
C THR A 433 58.75 9.87 26.19
N LYS A 434 58.21 9.88 24.96
CA LYS A 434 58.81 9.15 23.83
C LYS A 434 60.15 9.72 23.42
N GLU A 435 60.33 11.03 23.49
CA GLU A 435 61.59 11.70 23.20
C GLU A 435 62.65 11.34 24.25
N LEU A 436 62.32 11.46 25.54
CA LEU A 436 63.20 11.02 26.63
C LEU A 436 63.59 9.55 26.50
N GLN A 437 62.65 8.65 26.15
CA GLN A 437 62.98 7.24 25.95
C GLN A 437 63.98 7.03 24.80
N LYS A 438 63.87 7.81 23.72
CA LYS A 438 64.85 7.76 22.61
C LYS A 438 66.22 8.28 23.04
N GLU A 439 66.25 9.36 23.82
CA GLU A 439 67.50 9.90 24.37
C GLU A 439 68.20 8.90 25.29
N ILE A 440 67.44 8.28 26.21
CA ILE A 440 67.93 7.21 27.08
C ILE A 440 68.53 6.08 26.23
N ASN A 441 67.78 5.53 25.28
CA ASN A 441 68.27 4.43 24.43
C ASN A 441 69.51 4.83 23.61
N SER A 442 69.57 6.07 23.13
CA SER A 442 70.72 6.61 22.39
C SER A 442 71.96 6.74 23.27
N LEU A 443 71.80 7.24 24.49
CA LEU A 443 72.89 7.37 25.47
C LEU A 443 73.38 6.00 25.96
N THR A 444 72.47 5.08 26.29
CA THR A 444 72.80 3.69 26.65
C THR A 444 73.61 3.02 25.54
N GLY A 445 73.13 3.09 24.29
CA GLY A 445 73.87 2.51 23.16
C GLY A 445 75.19 3.22 22.83
N LYS A 446 75.36 4.51 23.19
CA LYS A 446 76.66 5.20 23.11
C LYS A 446 77.60 4.69 24.21
N LEU A 447 77.12 4.59 25.45
CA LEU A 447 77.85 4.09 26.60
C LEU A 447 78.41 2.69 26.33
N ASP A 448 77.57 1.75 25.86
CA ASP A 448 77.98 0.37 25.57
C ASP A 448 79.09 0.30 24.51
N ARG A 449 78.95 1.06 23.42
CA ARG A 449 79.95 1.09 22.34
C ARG A 449 81.26 1.71 22.79
N THR A 450 81.21 2.83 23.53
CA THR A 450 82.44 3.47 24.03
C THR A 450 83.13 2.62 25.08
N PHE A 451 82.37 1.95 25.94
CA PHE A 451 82.92 1.05 26.94
C PHE A 451 83.58 -0.16 26.28
N ALA A 452 82.94 -0.81 25.31
CA ALA A 452 83.51 -1.97 24.62
C ALA A 452 84.87 -1.65 23.97
N VAL A 453 84.99 -0.51 23.27
CA VAL A 453 86.25 -0.08 22.66
C VAL A 453 87.31 0.23 23.72
N THR A 454 86.91 0.90 24.81
CA THR A 454 87.83 1.26 25.89
C THR A 454 88.32 0.02 26.62
N ASP A 455 87.42 -0.92 26.95
CA ASP A 455 87.73 -2.20 27.60
C ASP A 455 88.72 -3.01 26.75
N GLU A 456 88.50 -3.14 25.44
CA GLU A 456 89.39 -3.88 24.55
C GLU A 456 90.80 -3.27 24.46
N LEU A 457 90.89 -1.93 24.30
CA LEU A 457 92.17 -1.23 24.21
C LEU A 457 92.97 -1.31 25.52
N VAL A 458 92.31 -1.02 26.64
CA VAL A 458 92.97 -1.06 27.96
C VAL A 458 93.35 -2.50 28.32
N PHE A 459 92.54 -3.50 27.98
CA PHE A 459 92.86 -4.91 28.19
C PHE A 459 94.10 -5.35 27.40
N LYS A 460 94.23 -4.90 26.15
CA LYS A 460 95.39 -5.22 25.30
C LYS A 460 96.69 -4.66 25.87
N ASP A 461 96.67 -3.45 26.41
CA ASP A 461 97.84 -2.80 27.01
C ASP A 461 98.15 -3.33 28.42
N ALA A 462 97.13 -3.71 29.18
CA ALA A 462 97.28 -4.37 30.50
C ALA A 462 98.00 -5.74 30.45
N LYS A 463 98.06 -6.38 29.27
CA LYS A 463 98.87 -7.59 29.07
C LYS A 463 100.37 -7.32 29.09
N LYS A 464 100.79 -6.09 28.74
CA LYS A 464 102.21 -5.72 28.58
C LYS A 464 102.78 -5.01 29.81
N ASP A 465 101.97 -4.22 30.50
CA ASP A 465 102.41 -3.37 31.61
C ASP A 465 101.58 -3.65 32.89
N GLU A 466 102.27 -3.86 34.02
CA GLU A 466 101.67 -4.12 35.32
C GLU A 466 100.88 -2.90 35.85
N SER A 467 101.34 -1.69 35.56
CA SER A 467 100.67 -0.46 35.98
C SER A 467 99.31 -0.31 35.29
N VAL A 468 99.25 -0.57 33.98
CA VAL A 468 98.02 -0.56 33.18
C VAL A 468 97.07 -1.67 33.61
N ARG A 469 97.58 -2.80 34.08
CA ARG A 469 96.76 -3.89 34.64
C ARG A 469 96.00 -3.48 35.90
N LYS A 470 96.60 -2.67 36.78
CA LYS A 470 95.88 -2.09 37.92
C LYS A 470 94.79 -1.13 37.45
N SER A 471 95.08 -0.28 36.46
CA SER A 471 94.09 0.63 35.86
C SER A 471 92.92 -0.11 35.22
N TYR A 472 93.18 -1.24 34.53
CA TYR A 472 92.14 -2.11 33.98
C TYR A 472 91.19 -2.65 35.05
N LYS A 473 91.74 -3.14 36.18
CA LYS A 473 90.92 -3.60 37.31
C LYS A 473 90.04 -2.50 37.90
N TYR A 474 90.58 -1.27 38.00
CA TYR A 474 89.79 -0.13 38.46
C TYR A 474 88.69 0.26 37.45
N LEU A 475 88.96 0.19 36.15
CA LEU A 475 87.96 0.45 35.10
C LEU A 475 86.81 -0.57 35.15
N ALA A 476 87.13 -1.87 35.26
CA ALA A 476 86.13 -2.92 35.37
C ALA A 476 85.28 -2.76 36.65
N ALA A 477 85.93 -2.50 37.79
CA ALA A 477 85.23 -2.25 39.05
C ALA A 477 84.34 -0.99 38.99
N LEU A 478 84.78 0.06 38.31
CA LEU A 478 83.98 1.27 38.10
C LEU A 478 82.73 0.97 37.27
N HIS A 479 82.87 0.24 36.16
CA HIS A 479 81.74 -0.12 35.31
C HIS A 479 80.73 -1.00 36.05
N GLU A 480 81.20 -1.97 36.83
CA GLU A 480 80.35 -2.82 37.67
C GLU A 480 79.59 -1.99 38.72
N ASN A 481 80.27 -1.08 39.43
CA ASN A 481 79.63 -0.19 40.39
C ASN A 481 78.59 0.74 39.73
N CYS A 482 78.89 1.30 38.56
CA CYS A 482 77.94 2.12 37.80
C CYS A 482 76.72 1.31 37.34
N THR A 483 76.92 0.05 36.95
CA THR A 483 75.82 -0.86 36.57
C THR A 483 74.92 -1.15 37.76
N GLN A 484 75.49 -1.44 38.93
CA GLN A 484 74.74 -1.63 40.18
C GLN A 484 73.99 -0.38 40.61
N LEU A 485 74.60 0.81 40.43
CA LEU A 485 73.94 2.08 40.71
C LEU A 485 72.72 2.30 39.80
N ILE A 486 72.83 2.05 38.50
CA ILE A 486 71.70 2.15 37.56
C ILE A 486 70.57 1.22 37.99
N GLN A 487 70.88 -0.05 38.28
CA GLN A 487 69.88 -1.03 38.75
C GLN A 487 69.18 -0.55 40.02
N THR A 488 69.93 -0.01 40.99
CA THR A 488 69.37 0.47 42.26
C THR A 488 68.41 1.66 42.03
N ILE A 489 68.72 2.54 41.08
CA ILE A 489 67.86 3.67 40.69
C ILE A 489 66.57 3.16 40.01
N GLU A 490 66.66 2.16 39.13
CA GLU A 490 65.51 1.55 38.47
C GLU A 490 64.58 0.81 39.46
N ASP A 491 65.17 0.05 40.39
CA ASP A 491 64.44 -0.65 41.46
C ASP A 491 63.74 0.36 42.38
N THR A 492 64.44 1.44 42.77
CA THR A 492 63.85 2.54 43.55
C THR A 492 62.66 3.16 42.82
N GLY A 493 62.79 3.38 41.50
CA GLY A 493 61.69 3.87 40.67
C GLY A 493 60.48 2.93 40.62
N THR A 494 60.72 1.62 40.68
CA THR A 494 59.66 0.60 40.71
C THR A 494 58.94 0.57 42.04
N ILE A 495 59.69 0.58 43.14
CA ILE A 495 59.13 0.66 44.49
C ILE A 495 58.31 1.95 44.67
N MET A 496 58.78 3.09 44.18
CA MET A 496 58.02 4.36 44.26
C MET A 496 56.67 4.29 43.52
N ARG A 497 56.61 3.60 42.37
CA ARG A 497 55.35 3.38 41.64
C ARG A 497 54.40 2.49 42.43
N GLU A 498 54.90 1.39 42.99
CA GLU A 498 54.10 0.48 43.83
C GLU A 498 53.56 1.17 45.09
N ILE A 499 54.38 1.99 45.75
CA ILE A 499 53.94 2.79 46.91
C ILE A 499 52.76 3.69 46.51
N ARG A 500 52.87 4.40 45.38
CA ARG A 500 51.82 5.30 44.91
C ARG A 500 50.52 4.55 44.56
N ASP A 501 50.62 3.38 43.93
CA ASP A 501 49.45 2.55 43.60
C ASP A 501 48.76 2.03 44.87
N LEU A 502 49.53 1.66 45.90
CA LEU A 502 49.01 1.28 47.20
C LEU A 502 48.35 2.45 47.93
N GLU A 503 48.94 3.65 47.86
CA GLU A 503 48.34 4.88 48.40
C GLU A 503 46.99 5.19 47.74
N GLU A 504 46.88 5.06 46.41
CA GLU A 504 45.61 5.26 45.69
C GLU A 504 44.54 4.23 46.08
N GLN A 505 44.94 2.97 46.29
CA GLN A 505 44.04 1.93 46.80
C GLN A 505 43.54 2.24 48.21
N ILE A 506 44.42 2.71 49.10
CA ILE A 506 44.05 3.13 50.46
C ILE A 506 43.04 4.27 50.41
N GLU A 507 43.28 5.28 49.55
CA GLU A 507 42.38 6.42 49.42
C GLU A 507 41.02 6.01 48.84
N THR A 508 41.01 5.09 47.87
CA THR A 508 39.78 4.52 47.31
C THR A 508 38.95 3.76 48.35
N GLU A 509 39.59 2.93 49.18
CA GLU A 509 38.90 2.21 50.25
C GLU A 509 38.40 3.16 51.36
N ASN A 510 39.18 4.18 51.72
CA ASN A 510 38.74 5.22 52.65
C ASN A 510 37.53 5.99 52.11
N GLY A 511 37.49 6.26 50.79
CA GLY A 511 36.38 6.93 50.12
C GLY A 511 35.05 6.18 50.18
N LYS A 512 35.07 4.84 50.32
CA LYS A 512 33.84 4.02 50.41
C LYS A 512 33.08 4.20 51.72
N ARG A 513 33.67 4.87 52.73
CA ARG A 513 33.06 5.13 54.05
C ARG A 513 32.49 3.88 54.72
N THR A 514 33.04 2.71 54.41
CA THR A 514 32.54 1.41 54.87
C THR A 514 32.48 1.34 56.40
N VAL A 515 33.50 1.86 57.08
CA VAL A 515 33.56 1.93 58.55
C VAL A 515 32.41 2.76 59.11
N SER A 516 32.21 3.97 58.60
CA SER A 516 31.12 4.85 59.05
C SER A 516 29.74 4.26 58.77
N ASN A 517 29.57 3.57 57.64
CA ASN A 517 28.32 2.87 57.32
C ASN A 517 28.07 1.69 58.28
N LEU A 518 29.11 0.92 58.62
CA LEU A 518 29.01 -0.17 59.59
C LEU A 518 28.72 0.34 61.01
N GLU A 519 29.30 1.47 61.41
CA GLU A 519 29.00 2.13 62.69
C GLU A 519 27.52 2.54 62.78
N LYS A 520 26.97 3.13 61.73
CA LYS A 520 25.53 3.47 61.67
C LYS A 520 24.63 2.24 61.76
N ILE A 521 24.94 1.19 61.00
CA ILE A 521 24.19 -0.07 61.06
C ILE A 521 24.25 -0.68 62.47
N LEU A 522 25.40 -0.58 63.15
CA LEU A 522 25.55 -1.04 64.53
C LEU A 522 24.74 -0.21 65.52
N GLU A 523 24.65 1.11 65.33
CA GLU A 523 23.78 1.98 66.13
C GLU A 523 22.30 1.64 65.93
N ASP A 524 21.86 1.53 64.67
CA ASP A 524 20.48 1.15 64.33
C ASP A 524 20.12 -0.23 64.92
N TYR A 525 21.02 -1.20 64.81
CA TYR A 525 20.84 -2.52 65.42
C TYR A 525 20.70 -2.46 66.94
N LYS A 526 21.53 -1.64 67.63
CA LYS A 526 21.42 -1.43 69.08
C LYS A 526 20.08 -0.80 69.44
N ALA A 527 19.62 0.19 68.68
CA ALA A 527 18.33 0.85 68.91
C ALA A 527 17.16 -0.12 68.77
N ILE A 528 17.12 -0.91 67.69
CA ILE A 528 16.10 -1.95 67.47
C ILE A 528 16.11 -2.97 68.62
N ARG A 529 17.29 -3.37 69.09
CA ARG A 529 17.40 -4.32 70.21
C ARG A 529 16.86 -3.73 71.51
N GLN A 530 17.12 -2.45 71.78
CA GLN A 530 16.57 -1.75 72.95
C GLN A 530 15.05 -1.63 72.85
N GLU A 531 14.51 -1.26 71.69
CA GLU A 531 13.07 -1.17 71.46
C GLU A 531 12.38 -2.53 71.63
N ASN A 532 12.94 -3.59 71.05
CA ASN A 532 12.43 -4.95 71.22
C ASN A 532 12.46 -5.42 72.68
N SER A 533 13.50 -5.05 73.44
CA SER A 533 13.56 -5.33 74.88
C SER A 533 12.44 -4.61 75.64
N ALA A 534 12.23 -3.33 75.37
CA ALA A 534 11.18 -2.53 75.99
C ALA A 534 9.77 -3.04 75.62
N LEU A 535 9.57 -3.48 74.38
CA LEU A 535 8.33 -4.12 73.93
C LEU A 535 8.11 -5.47 74.64
N ALA A 536 9.16 -6.29 74.79
CA ALA A 536 9.08 -7.55 75.52
C ALA A 536 8.80 -7.36 77.02
N GLU A 537 9.25 -6.26 77.63
CA GLU A 537 8.87 -5.86 78.99
C GLU A 537 7.40 -5.47 79.07
N LYS A 538 6.92 -4.62 78.15
CA LYS A 538 5.48 -4.24 78.10
C LYS A 538 4.55 -5.42 77.89
N ILE A 539 4.93 -6.42 77.09
CA ILE A 539 4.16 -7.66 76.90
C ILE A 539 4.12 -8.51 78.18
N ARG A 540 5.09 -8.35 79.07
CA ARG A 540 5.19 -9.11 80.33
C ARG A 540 4.41 -8.46 81.48
N GLU A 541 4.19 -7.15 81.40
CA GLU A 541 3.47 -6.35 82.39
C GLU A 541 1.96 -6.22 82.12
N GLY A 542 1.51 -6.52 80.90
CA GLY A 542 0.09 -6.69 80.54
C GLY A 542 -0.31 -8.15 80.55
#